data_AF-A0A934K7K8-F1
#
_entry.id   AF-A0A934K7K8-F1
#
_cell.length_a   1.000
_cell.length_b   1.000
_cell.length_c   1.000
_cell.angle_alpha   90.00
_cell.angle_beta   90.00
_cell.angle_gamma   90.00
#
_symmetry.space_group_name_H-M   'P 1'
#
loop_
_entity.id
_entity.type
_entity.pdbx_description
1 polymer ?
#
loop_
_entity_poly.entity_id
_entity_poly.type
_entity_poly.pdbx_seq_one_letter_code
_entity_poly.pdbx_strand_id
1 'polypeptide(L)'
;MTARAPAPALIILGADARSAWNRLRRGGPAGRRSVLTFVVSSVLLGPLVLALAVLSGLALGRIGADPVGSLTGGFAALVVLITGLGVSAVIQSFFADRALLLFTLAPVRPRDVFLARLLSCSLPAWLIGLGVVALITGYGMARGAGVTYYLAGLAAVGLTVFSTVSVLVGVLSLVLRAVPARRARDVATLVAALIGVGIYVGWYGAVGGGGQGRIGLQTFQRVTALGSQLSWLPIAWPARALAAWAAGDAAGAATWFGLTLAGSGLAIGLAWLGYRHAFLVGVGVYGEGGAQSAARRSRRSRGPSARAPRAAAAIGRPCPVLALAAKDLRSLRRDIKRLASVLPAVAMAIAYPLVFFRMPGRNDEIGFWVGMLSGAFAPFLLSTTLALPAVGIEGRGMQLLLLAGVRATVIVRAKLVYALPIIIVLGTGGGVVGALTRSAPTEEKLAAVLAVAWIAAGMAVIGVGAGAVAPNFEASNPQRAIHFQAGLLAMAADVAFALLSCGAVLLLIVSRLLAPDTGRLLALAAVLPATAAAGVVAAVLTYGTRRLARWTPIEG
;
A
#
# COMPACT_ATOMS: atom_id res chain seq x y z
N MET A 1 -25.46 6.42 44.26
CA MET A 1 -24.27 6.20 43.40
C MET A 1 -24.67 6.41 41.94
N THR A 2 -24.41 7.61 41.41
CA THR A 2 -24.70 7.94 40.00
C THR A 2 -23.61 7.31 39.13
N ALA A 3 -23.95 6.22 38.45
CA ALA A 3 -23.07 5.66 37.42
C ALA A 3 -22.85 6.73 36.36
N ARG A 4 -21.64 7.33 36.33
CA ARG A 4 -21.25 8.29 35.29
C ARG A 4 -21.42 7.58 33.96
N ALA A 5 -22.39 8.03 33.16
CA ALA A 5 -22.58 7.53 31.81
C ALA A 5 -21.22 7.58 31.08
N PRO A 6 -20.78 6.48 30.44
CA PRO A 6 -19.50 6.46 29.76
C PRO A 6 -19.46 7.58 28.73
N ALA A 7 -18.30 8.24 28.59
CA ALA A 7 -18.14 9.33 27.65
C ALA A 7 -18.69 8.92 26.27
N PRO A 8 -19.49 9.76 25.58
CA PRO A 8 -20.16 9.38 24.32
C PRO A 8 -19.20 8.82 23.27
N ALA A 9 -17.95 9.31 23.25
CA ALA A 9 -16.88 8.79 22.41
C ALA A 9 -16.55 7.31 22.68
N LEU A 10 -16.52 6.88 23.95
CA LEU A 10 -16.28 5.49 24.33
C LEU A 10 -17.45 4.57 23.94
N ILE A 11 -18.68 5.09 23.96
CA ILE A 11 -19.86 4.34 23.49
C ILE A 11 -19.76 4.10 21.98
N ILE A 12 -19.39 5.13 21.21
CA ILE A 12 -19.16 5.01 19.75
C ILE A 12 -18.07 3.99 19.46
N LEU A 13 -16.93 4.07 20.16
CA LEU A 13 -15.83 3.10 20.02
C LEU A 13 -16.27 1.69 20.40
N GLY A 14 -17.05 1.54 21.47
CA GLY A 14 -17.61 0.27 21.89
C GLY A 14 -18.58 -0.31 20.86
N ALA A 15 -19.37 0.52 20.19
CA ALA A 15 -20.27 0.10 19.11
C ALA A 15 -19.48 -0.33 17.87
N ASP A 16 -18.44 0.41 17.48
CA ASP A 16 -17.53 0.03 16.38
C ASP A 16 -16.83 -1.30 16.68
N ALA A 17 -16.33 -1.48 17.91
CA ALA A 17 -15.70 -2.71 18.36
C ALA A 17 -16.67 -3.90 18.39
N ARG A 18 -17.90 -3.70 18.91
CA ARG A 18 -18.95 -4.73 18.88
C ARG A 18 -19.39 -5.05 17.46
N SER A 19 -19.46 -4.06 16.57
CA SER A 19 -19.76 -4.26 15.15
C SER A 19 -18.67 -5.08 14.46
N ALA A 20 -17.40 -4.78 14.74
CA ALA A 20 -16.27 -5.57 14.28
C ALA A 20 -16.33 -6.99 14.84
N TRP A 21 -16.51 -7.15 16.15
CA TRP A 21 -16.65 -8.45 16.81
C TRP A 21 -17.82 -9.27 16.26
N ASN A 22 -18.97 -8.66 16.03
CA ASN A 22 -20.13 -9.32 15.46
C ASN A 22 -19.88 -9.73 14.00
N ARG A 23 -19.15 -8.93 13.21
CA ARG A 23 -18.68 -9.35 11.87
C ARG A 23 -17.75 -10.56 11.95
N LEU A 24 -16.88 -10.63 12.96
CA LEU A 24 -15.99 -11.77 13.16
C LEU A 24 -16.74 -13.03 13.63
N ARG A 25 -17.72 -12.87 14.54
CA ARG A 25 -18.52 -13.98 15.10
C ARG A 25 -19.58 -14.51 14.15
N ARG A 26 -20.28 -13.62 13.45
CA ARG A 26 -21.38 -13.97 12.53
C ARG A 26 -20.92 -14.17 11.10
N GLY A 27 -19.70 -13.76 10.76
CA GLY A 27 -19.09 -14.12 9.49
C GLY A 27 -19.01 -15.63 9.41
N GLY A 28 -19.59 -16.22 8.36
CA GLY A 28 -19.60 -17.67 8.14
C GLY A 28 -18.20 -18.30 8.10
N PRO A 29 -18.06 -19.57 7.70
CA PRO A 29 -16.76 -20.27 7.68
C PRO A 29 -15.66 -19.50 6.92
N ALA A 30 -16.02 -18.70 5.91
CA ALA A 30 -15.10 -17.81 5.19
C ALA A 30 -14.57 -16.65 6.05
N GLY A 31 -15.42 -16.02 6.86
CA GLY A 31 -15.05 -14.94 7.78
C GLY A 31 -14.08 -15.45 8.86
N ARG A 32 -14.43 -16.56 9.53
CA ARG A 32 -13.58 -17.17 10.56
C ARG A 32 -12.21 -17.59 10.03
N ARG A 33 -12.15 -18.14 8.81
CA ARG A 33 -10.86 -18.45 8.16
C ARG A 33 -10.04 -17.19 7.88
N SER A 34 -10.66 -16.07 7.48
CA SER A 34 -9.92 -14.82 7.21
C SER A 34 -9.27 -14.25 8.49
N VAL A 35 -9.97 -14.37 9.61
CA VAL A 35 -9.43 -13.97 10.93
C VAL A 35 -8.30 -14.88 11.33
N LEU A 36 -8.48 -16.20 11.21
CA LEU A 36 -7.43 -17.17 11.52
C LEU A 36 -6.17 -16.91 10.70
N THR A 37 -6.31 -16.68 9.39
CA THR A 37 -5.15 -16.34 8.54
C THR A 37 -4.49 -15.03 8.92
N PHE A 38 -5.26 -14.01 9.32
CA PHE A 38 -4.70 -12.76 9.80
C PHE A 38 -3.91 -12.94 11.10
N VAL A 39 -4.46 -13.70 12.05
CA VAL A 39 -3.79 -14.02 13.32
C VAL A 39 -2.52 -14.83 13.05
N VAL A 40 -2.60 -15.91 12.27
CA VAL A 40 -1.45 -16.76 11.93
C VAL A 40 -0.37 -15.94 11.21
N SER A 41 -0.74 -15.09 10.25
CA SER A 41 0.22 -14.23 9.54
C SER A 41 0.85 -13.20 10.46
N SER A 42 0.08 -12.60 11.37
CA SER A 42 0.59 -11.64 12.35
C SER A 42 1.54 -12.32 13.34
N VAL A 43 1.27 -13.56 13.72
CA VAL A 43 2.13 -14.36 14.60
C VAL A 43 3.41 -14.81 13.89
N LEU A 44 3.37 -15.11 12.60
CA LEU A 44 4.55 -15.54 11.84
C LEU A 44 5.43 -14.36 11.38
N LEU A 45 4.82 -13.33 10.79
CA LEU A 45 5.56 -12.20 10.20
C LEU A 45 5.81 -11.07 11.20
N GLY A 46 4.91 -10.85 12.15
CA GLY A 46 5.00 -9.76 13.12
C GLY A 46 6.30 -9.80 13.93
N PRO A 47 6.66 -10.94 14.56
CA PRO A 47 7.92 -11.06 15.29
C PRO A 47 9.15 -10.83 14.42
N LEU A 48 9.14 -11.29 13.16
CA LEU A 48 10.27 -11.09 12.25
C LEU A 48 10.47 -9.61 11.92
N VAL A 49 9.40 -8.88 11.60
CA VAL A 49 9.47 -7.43 11.32
C VAL A 49 9.92 -6.66 12.55
N LEU A 50 9.38 -6.98 13.73
CA LEU A 50 9.77 -6.34 14.98
C LEU A 50 11.21 -6.67 15.35
N ALA A 51 11.64 -7.93 15.20
CA ALA A 51 13.03 -8.34 15.43
C ALA A 51 13.99 -7.61 14.50
N LEU A 52 13.67 -7.50 13.20
CA LEU A 52 14.50 -6.76 12.25
C LEU A 52 14.57 -5.27 12.63
N ALA A 53 13.48 -4.67 13.09
CA ALA A 53 13.47 -3.29 13.57
C ALA A 53 14.32 -3.11 14.84
N VAL A 54 14.24 -4.02 15.81
CA VAL A 54 15.10 -4.01 17.02
C VAL A 54 16.57 -4.17 16.62
N LEU A 55 16.90 -5.12 15.74
CA LEU A 55 18.26 -5.34 15.26
C LEU A 55 18.80 -4.12 14.53
N SER A 56 17.96 -3.46 13.73
CA SER A 56 18.29 -2.20 13.08
C SER A 56 18.61 -1.13 14.13
N GLY A 57 17.75 -0.95 15.13
CA GLY A 57 17.98 -0.03 16.25
C GLY A 57 19.28 -0.31 17.01
N LEU A 58 19.58 -1.57 17.29
CA LEU A 58 20.82 -2.00 17.95
C LEU A 58 22.06 -1.65 17.12
N ALA A 59 22.00 -1.91 15.81
CA ALA A 59 23.07 -1.55 14.88
C ALA A 59 23.28 -0.02 14.87
N LEU A 60 22.20 0.76 14.82
CA LEU A 60 22.26 2.23 14.86
C LEU A 60 22.97 2.75 16.12
N GLY A 61 22.64 2.19 17.28
CA GLY A 61 23.24 2.61 18.54
C GLY A 61 24.73 2.26 18.65
N ARG A 62 25.16 1.12 18.07
CA ARG A 62 26.55 0.62 18.10
C ARG A 62 27.48 1.27 17.09
N ILE A 63 26.98 1.67 15.92
CA ILE A 63 27.78 2.28 14.84
C ILE A 63 28.22 3.72 15.19
N GLY A 64 27.72 4.29 16.30
CA GLY A 64 28.08 5.66 16.70
C GLY A 64 27.48 6.72 15.79
N ALA A 65 26.40 6.39 15.09
CA ALA A 65 25.68 7.31 14.22
C ALA A 65 25.16 8.53 15.00
N ASP A 66 24.94 9.64 14.29
CA ASP A 66 24.22 10.79 14.84
C ASP A 66 22.87 10.31 15.43
N PRO A 67 22.70 10.41 16.78
CA PRO A 67 21.48 9.99 17.48
C PRO A 67 20.22 10.62 16.89
N VAL A 68 20.30 11.90 16.55
CA VAL A 68 19.16 12.69 16.10
C VAL A 68 18.81 12.31 14.67
N GLY A 69 19.79 12.21 13.77
CA GLY A 69 19.55 11.84 12.38
C GLY A 69 18.93 10.45 12.22
N SER A 70 19.39 9.48 13.02
CA SER A 70 18.93 8.08 12.95
C SER A 70 17.48 7.93 13.40
N LEU A 71 17.13 8.52 14.55
CA LEU A 71 15.77 8.48 15.08
C LEU A 71 14.81 9.32 14.21
N THR A 72 15.27 10.47 13.69
CA THR A 72 14.50 11.31 12.76
C THR A 72 14.10 10.52 11.51
N GLY A 73 14.98 9.67 10.97
CA GLY A 73 14.64 8.79 9.85
C GLY A 73 13.47 7.85 10.16
N GLY A 74 13.42 7.29 11.37
CA GLY A 74 12.32 6.43 11.82
C GLY A 74 10.98 7.17 11.95
N PHE A 75 10.98 8.36 12.56
CA PHE A 75 9.77 9.19 12.65
C PHE A 75 9.34 9.74 11.28
N ALA A 76 10.29 10.10 10.42
CA ALA A 76 10.00 10.54 9.07
C ALA A 76 9.33 9.44 8.24
N ALA A 77 9.86 8.21 8.30
CA ALA A 77 9.24 7.05 7.67
C ALA A 77 7.82 6.81 8.20
N LEU A 78 7.59 6.95 9.51
CA LEU A 78 6.27 6.82 10.12
C LEU A 78 5.28 7.86 9.56
N VAL A 79 5.64 9.14 9.58
CA VAL A 79 4.78 10.23 9.05
C VAL A 79 4.49 10.02 7.57
N VAL A 80 5.51 9.65 6.78
CA VAL A 80 5.39 9.34 5.35
C VAL A 80 4.40 8.21 5.10
N LEU A 81 4.55 7.09 5.80
CA LEU A 81 3.70 5.91 5.61
C LEU A 81 2.26 6.18 6.06
N ILE A 82 2.08 6.88 7.18
CA ILE A 82 0.76 7.30 7.66
C ILE A 82 0.13 8.28 6.67
N THR A 83 0.89 9.20 6.10
CA THR A 83 0.37 10.16 5.11
C THR A 83 -0.07 9.45 3.84
N GLY A 84 0.77 8.57 3.28
CA GLY A 84 0.45 7.83 2.05
C GLY A 84 -0.74 6.86 2.22
N LEU A 85 -0.75 6.08 3.31
CA LEU A 85 -1.79 5.07 3.54
C LEU A 85 -3.05 5.65 4.22
N GLY A 86 -2.89 6.70 5.02
CA GLY A 86 -3.92 7.23 5.89
C GLY A 86 -4.92 8.15 5.19
N VAL A 87 -4.60 8.76 4.05
CA VAL A 87 -5.55 9.67 3.37
C VAL A 87 -6.88 8.96 3.05
N SER A 88 -6.83 7.76 2.47
CA SER A 88 -8.06 6.99 2.18
C SER A 88 -8.83 6.62 3.46
N ALA A 89 -8.12 6.28 4.53
CA ALA A 89 -8.72 5.92 5.81
C ALA A 89 -9.42 7.12 6.46
N VAL A 90 -8.78 8.28 6.46
CA VAL A 90 -9.31 9.55 6.98
C VAL A 90 -10.55 9.97 6.20
N ILE A 91 -10.52 9.93 4.86
CA ILE A 91 -11.70 10.23 4.03
C ILE A 91 -12.88 9.33 4.41
N GLN A 92 -12.63 8.02 4.53
CA GLN A 92 -13.69 7.06 4.85
C GLN A 92 -14.25 7.27 6.25
N SER A 93 -13.38 7.46 7.24
CA SER A 93 -13.77 7.53 8.65
C SER A 93 -14.44 8.86 9.02
N PHE A 94 -13.94 9.98 8.48
CA PHE A 94 -14.40 11.32 8.85
C PHE A 94 -15.41 11.94 7.89
N PHE A 95 -15.44 11.51 6.62
CA PHE A 95 -16.23 12.22 5.59
C PHE A 95 -17.17 11.34 4.78
N ALA A 96 -17.00 10.02 4.78
CA ALA A 96 -17.75 9.13 3.89
C ALA A 96 -18.41 7.93 4.58
N ASP A 97 -18.37 7.87 5.91
CA ASP A 97 -19.04 6.82 6.66
C ASP A 97 -20.54 7.12 6.75
N ARG A 98 -21.37 6.13 6.40
CA ARG A 98 -22.83 6.23 6.53
C ARG A 98 -23.27 6.44 7.97
N ALA A 99 -22.50 5.96 8.94
CA ALA A 99 -22.76 6.17 10.36
C ALA A 99 -22.73 7.67 10.74
N LEU A 100 -22.04 8.53 9.98
CA LEU A 100 -22.04 9.98 10.22
C LEU A 100 -23.44 10.58 10.05
N LEU A 101 -24.27 10.05 9.13
CA LEU A 101 -25.66 10.48 8.95
C LEU A 101 -26.54 10.12 10.17
N LEU A 102 -26.22 9.04 10.86
CA LEU A 102 -26.89 8.65 12.11
C LEU A 102 -26.44 9.54 13.27
N PHE A 103 -25.14 9.87 13.34
CA PHE A 103 -24.61 10.76 14.37
C PHE A 103 -25.07 12.21 14.24
N THR A 104 -25.45 12.67 13.04
CA THR A 104 -26.03 14.00 12.85
C THR A 104 -27.46 14.11 13.35
N LEU A 105 -28.18 12.98 13.41
CA LEU A 105 -29.54 12.92 13.94
C LEU A 105 -29.57 12.63 15.44
N ALA A 106 -28.51 12.02 15.98
CA ALA A 106 -28.36 11.75 17.40
C ALA A 106 -27.90 13.00 18.17
N PRO A 107 -28.32 13.19 19.44
CA PRO A 107 -27.88 14.30 20.29
C PRO A 107 -26.44 14.10 20.81
N VAL A 108 -25.48 13.92 19.90
CA VAL A 108 -24.06 13.72 20.20
C VAL A 108 -23.28 14.98 19.85
N ARG A 109 -22.40 15.44 20.76
CA ARG A 109 -21.57 16.62 20.51
C ARG A 109 -20.56 16.31 19.40
N PRO A 110 -20.36 17.18 18.39
CA PRO A 110 -19.43 16.90 17.28
C PRO A 110 -17.99 16.61 17.72
N ARG A 111 -17.58 17.13 18.89
CA ARG A 111 -16.28 16.87 19.51
C ARG A 111 -16.07 15.41 19.89
N ASP A 112 -17.13 14.75 20.36
CA ASP A 112 -17.06 13.36 20.82
C ASP A 112 -16.99 12.43 19.59
N VAL A 113 -17.66 12.80 18.50
CA VAL A 113 -17.52 12.14 17.19
C VAL A 113 -16.11 12.32 16.64
N PHE A 114 -15.56 13.54 16.68
CA PHE A 114 -14.19 13.81 16.21
C PHE A 114 -13.16 12.96 16.98
N LEU A 115 -13.21 12.95 18.32
CA LEU A 115 -12.28 12.17 19.14
C LEU A 115 -12.42 10.67 18.92
N ALA A 116 -13.66 10.15 18.84
CA ALA A 116 -13.90 8.74 18.55
C ALA A 116 -13.34 8.34 17.18
N ARG A 117 -13.54 9.16 16.14
CA ARG A 117 -13.02 8.90 14.80
C ARG A 117 -11.51 9.07 14.72
N LEU A 118 -10.93 10.02 15.45
CA LEU A 118 -9.48 10.20 15.52
C LEU A 118 -8.83 8.95 16.11
N LEU A 119 -9.38 8.43 17.21
CA LEU A 119 -8.94 7.19 17.83
C LEU A 119 -9.11 6.00 16.88
N SER A 120 -10.31 5.76 16.35
CA SER A 120 -10.56 4.64 15.41
C SER A 120 -9.69 4.69 14.16
N CYS A 121 -9.46 5.88 13.60
CA CYS A 121 -8.65 6.07 12.40
C CYS A 121 -7.14 5.97 12.69
N SER A 122 -6.71 6.23 13.92
CA SER A 122 -5.31 6.08 14.33
C SER A 122 -4.90 4.62 14.56
N LEU A 123 -5.84 3.71 14.85
CA LEU A 123 -5.52 2.31 15.19
C LEU A 123 -4.67 1.58 14.13
N PRO A 124 -4.94 1.67 12.82
CA PRO A 124 -4.07 1.07 11.81
C PRO A 124 -2.67 1.71 11.76
N ALA A 125 -2.56 3.01 12.05
CA ALA A 125 -1.29 3.72 12.08
C ALA A 125 -0.41 3.31 13.26
N TRP A 126 -1.01 2.91 14.39
CA TRP A 126 -0.29 2.33 15.53
C TRP A 126 0.43 1.02 15.17
N LEU A 127 -0.09 0.21 14.24
CA LEU A 127 0.60 -1.01 13.79
C LEU A 127 1.92 -0.69 13.08
N ILE A 128 1.96 0.41 12.32
CA ILE A 128 3.20 0.92 11.71
C ILE A 128 4.11 1.51 12.79
N GLY A 129 3.51 2.22 13.75
CA GLY A 129 4.19 2.78 14.92
C GLY A 129 4.93 1.73 15.75
N LEU A 130 4.42 0.49 15.87
CA LEU A 130 5.10 -0.60 16.57
C LEU A 130 6.49 -0.91 15.98
N GLY A 131 6.67 -0.76 14.67
CA GLY A 131 7.99 -0.91 14.03
C GLY A 131 8.98 0.17 14.48
N VAL A 132 8.51 1.41 14.65
CA VAL A 132 9.33 2.51 15.17
C VAL A 132 9.60 2.34 16.67
N VAL A 133 8.62 1.88 17.45
CA VAL A 133 8.84 1.53 18.86
C VAL A 133 9.92 0.45 18.97
N ALA A 134 9.85 -0.61 18.16
CA ALA A 134 10.87 -1.65 18.13
C ALA A 134 12.27 -1.12 17.77
N LEU A 135 12.36 -0.20 16.81
CA LEU A 135 13.61 0.49 16.47
C LEU A 135 14.14 1.33 17.64
N ILE A 136 13.28 2.10 18.31
CA ILE A 136 13.61 2.89 19.50
C ILE A 136 14.12 1.98 20.62
N THR A 137 13.47 0.83 20.82
CA THR A 137 13.87 -0.18 21.82
C THR A 137 15.28 -0.68 21.54
N GLY A 138 15.57 -1.09 20.30
CA GLY A 138 16.90 -1.53 19.91
C GLY A 138 17.97 -0.46 20.10
N TYR A 139 17.65 0.80 19.78
CA TYR A 139 18.57 1.93 19.98
C TYR A 139 18.84 2.19 21.48
N GLY A 140 17.79 2.17 22.31
CA GLY A 140 17.90 2.33 23.76
C GLY A 140 18.74 1.23 24.42
N MET A 141 18.56 -0.02 23.98
CA MET A 141 19.37 -1.16 24.46
C MET A 141 20.86 -0.98 24.14
N ALA A 142 21.19 -0.48 22.94
CA ALA A 142 22.58 -0.25 22.55
C ALA A 142 23.25 0.90 23.33
N ARG A 143 22.47 1.86 23.84
CA ARG A 143 22.96 3.00 24.63
C ARG A 143 22.80 2.82 26.14
N GLY A 144 22.28 1.68 26.61
CA GLY A 144 22.04 1.44 28.03
C GLY A 144 20.97 2.35 28.64
N ALA A 145 19.97 2.77 27.86
CA ALA A 145 18.95 3.70 28.31
C ALA A 145 17.99 3.07 29.34
N GLY A 146 17.58 3.87 30.34
CA GLY A 146 16.67 3.45 31.42
C GLY A 146 15.21 3.27 30.99
N VAL A 147 14.37 2.76 31.90
CA VAL A 147 12.93 2.47 31.66
C VAL A 147 12.17 3.69 31.14
N THR A 148 12.52 4.86 31.66
CA THR A 148 11.92 6.13 31.33
C THR A 148 12.01 6.40 29.81
N TYR A 149 13.16 6.12 29.17
CA TYR A 149 13.35 6.31 27.73
C TYR A 149 12.33 5.53 26.88
N TYR A 150 11.99 4.30 27.27
CA TYR A 150 11.02 3.50 26.53
C TYR A 150 9.59 4.03 26.69
N LEU A 151 9.23 4.54 27.86
CA LEU A 151 7.93 5.20 28.08
C LEU A 151 7.82 6.50 27.26
N ALA A 152 8.88 7.31 27.25
CA ALA A 152 8.97 8.50 26.42
C ALA A 152 8.90 8.14 24.93
N GLY A 153 9.53 7.03 24.51
CA GLY A 153 9.49 6.50 23.15
C GLY A 153 8.09 6.13 22.70
N LEU A 154 7.36 5.38 23.53
CA LEU A 154 5.97 5.02 23.25
C LEU A 154 5.06 6.25 23.15
N ALA A 155 5.22 7.21 24.06
CA ALA A 155 4.47 8.45 24.05
C ALA A 155 4.78 9.31 22.81
N ALA A 156 6.07 9.43 22.45
CA ALA A 156 6.53 10.15 21.26
C ALA A 156 5.96 9.58 19.95
N VAL A 157 5.92 8.24 19.83
CA VAL A 157 5.28 7.57 18.69
C VAL A 157 3.79 7.86 18.66
N GLY A 158 3.09 7.74 19.80
CA GLY A 158 1.67 8.05 19.88
C GLY A 158 1.33 9.48 19.49
N LEU A 159 2.08 10.46 20.02
CA LEU A 159 1.93 11.87 19.68
C LEU A 159 2.14 12.10 18.18
N THR A 160 3.15 11.47 17.59
CA THR A 160 3.42 11.57 16.14
C THR A 160 2.28 10.99 15.31
N VAL A 161 1.74 9.82 15.70
CA VAL A 161 0.60 9.18 15.02
C VAL A 161 -0.63 10.10 15.06
N PHE A 162 -1.01 10.59 16.26
CA PHE A 162 -2.17 11.48 16.41
C PHE A 162 -1.99 12.80 15.68
N SER A 163 -0.80 13.41 15.76
CA SER A 163 -0.47 14.65 15.06
C SER A 163 -0.59 14.47 13.54
N THR A 164 -0.01 13.40 12.97
CA THR A 164 -0.06 13.14 11.53
C THR A 164 -1.48 12.94 11.02
N VAL A 165 -2.29 12.12 11.71
CA VAL A 165 -3.70 11.92 11.35
C VAL A 165 -4.49 13.23 11.47
N SER A 166 -4.19 14.05 12.49
CA SER A 166 -4.84 15.35 12.68
C SER A 166 -4.49 16.33 11.56
N VAL A 167 -3.22 16.42 11.16
CA VAL A 167 -2.79 17.24 10.02
C VAL A 167 -3.52 16.80 8.75
N LEU A 168 -3.63 15.49 8.47
CA LEU A 168 -4.40 14.98 7.35
C LEU A 168 -5.87 15.40 7.40
N VAL A 169 -6.52 15.28 8.56
CA VAL A 169 -7.91 15.72 8.76
C VAL A 169 -8.04 17.22 8.53
N GLY A 170 -7.13 18.03 9.06
CA GLY A 170 -7.12 19.49 8.91
C GLY A 170 -6.94 19.92 7.44
N VAL A 171 -5.94 19.38 6.75
CA VAL A 171 -5.68 19.62 5.33
C VAL A 171 -6.90 19.22 4.49
N LEU A 172 -7.45 18.03 4.72
CA LEU A 172 -8.61 17.56 3.96
C LEU A 172 -9.86 18.40 4.24
N SER A 173 -10.05 18.82 5.49
CA SER A 173 -11.13 19.76 5.87
C SER A 173 -10.98 21.10 5.15
N LEU A 174 -9.76 21.58 4.94
CA LEU A 174 -9.49 22.81 4.20
C LEU A 174 -9.74 22.64 2.68
N VAL A 175 -9.30 21.52 2.10
CA VAL A 175 -9.57 21.17 0.70
C VAL A 175 -11.07 21.08 0.42
N LEU A 176 -11.85 20.52 1.35
CA LEU A 176 -13.31 20.45 1.26
C LEU A 176 -14.00 21.82 1.25
N ARG A 177 -13.33 22.89 1.72
CA ARG A 177 -13.86 24.26 1.63
C ARG A 177 -13.64 24.86 0.24
N ALA A 178 -12.48 24.60 -0.38
CA ALA A 178 -12.13 25.15 -1.68
C ALA A 178 -12.74 24.36 -2.86
N VAL A 179 -13.01 23.07 -2.65
CA VAL A 179 -13.50 22.15 -3.68
C VAL A 179 -14.83 21.55 -3.24
N PRO A 180 -15.90 21.60 -4.08
CA PRO A 180 -17.17 20.96 -3.76
C PRO A 180 -16.94 19.52 -3.33
N ALA A 181 -17.53 19.08 -2.20
CA ALA A 181 -17.17 17.80 -1.58
C ALA A 181 -17.38 16.58 -2.49
N ARG A 182 -18.16 16.75 -3.56
CA ARG A 182 -18.31 15.79 -4.68
C ARG A 182 -17.00 15.50 -5.41
N ARG A 183 -16.12 16.49 -5.59
CA ARG A 183 -14.77 16.36 -6.16
C ARG A 183 -13.69 16.22 -5.10
N ALA A 184 -13.95 16.60 -3.85
CA ALA A 184 -12.94 16.55 -2.80
C ALA A 184 -12.39 15.14 -2.55
N ARG A 185 -13.21 14.10 -2.76
CA ARG A 185 -12.70 12.71 -2.72
C ARG A 185 -11.70 12.44 -3.84
N ASP A 186 -12.01 12.85 -5.07
CA ASP A 186 -11.15 12.64 -6.23
C ASP A 186 -9.86 13.48 -6.13
N VAL A 187 -9.99 14.75 -5.71
CA VAL A 187 -8.87 15.67 -5.46
C VAL A 187 -8.02 15.19 -4.30
N ALA A 188 -8.59 14.68 -3.21
CA ALA A 188 -7.82 14.14 -2.10
C ALA A 188 -7.07 12.85 -2.50
N THR A 189 -7.65 12.04 -3.38
CA THR A 189 -6.96 10.86 -3.92
C THR A 189 -5.80 11.28 -4.83
N LEU A 190 -6.00 12.32 -5.65
CA LEU A 190 -4.94 12.92 -6.45
C LEU A 190 -3.84 13.54 -5.58
N VAL A 191 -4.20 14.28 -4.53
CA VAL A 191 -3.26 14.88 -3.57
C VAL A 191 -2.49 13.79 -2.84
N ALA A 192 -3.13 12.71 -2.40
CA ALA A 192 -2.44 11.56 -1.82
C ALA A 192 -1.45 10.93 -2.80
N ALA A 193 -1.84 10.81 -4.08
CA ALA A 193 -0.97 10.29 -5.11
C ALA A 193 0.22 11.23 -5.38
N LEU A 194 -0.01 12.55 -5.45
CA LEU A 194 1.03 13.57 -5.61
C LEU A 194 1.96 13.63 -4.40
N ILE A 195 1.43 13.54 -3.18
CA ILE A 195 2.24 13.44 -1.96
C ILE A 195 3.04 12.14 -1.97
N GLY A 196 2.45 11.01 -2.35
CA GLY A 196 3.17 9.74 -2.50
C GLY A 196 4.31 9.83 -3.51
N VAL A 197 4.06 10.46 -4.66
CA VAL A 197 5.09 10.75 -5.67
C VAL A 197 6.15 11.72 -5.11
N GLY A 198 5.75 12.79 -4.41
CA GLY A 198 6.66 13.78 -3.84
C GLY A 198 7.53 13.22 -2.73
N ILE A 199 6.96 12.43 -1.82
CA ILE A 199 7.69 11.64 -0.82
C ILE A 199 8.69 10.73 -1.50
N TYR A 200 8.29 10.06 -2.58
CA TYR A 200 9.15 9.16 -3.31
C TYR A 200 10.29 9.89 -4.02
N VAL A 201 10.02 11.01 -4.70
CA VAL A 201 11.04 11.87 -5.32
C VAL A 201 11.97 12.44 -4.26
N GLY A 202 11.43 12.81 -3.09
CA GLY A 202 12.20 13.26 -1.93
C GLY A 202 13.10 12.16 -1.38
N TRP A 203 12.58 10.95 -1.17
CA TRP A 203 13.36 9.75 -0.81
C TRP A 203 14.43 9.44 -1.86
N TYR A 204 14.10 9.58 -3.14
CA TYR A 204 15.05 9.39 -4.24
C TYR A 204 16.16 10.45 -4.23
N GLY A 205 15.85 11.73 -4.08
CA GLY A 205 16.87 12.78 -3.96
C GLY A 205 17.74 12.57 -2.72
N ALA A 206 17.13 12.14 -1.63
CA ALA A 206 17.77 11.84 -0.36
C ALA A 206 18.75 10.66 -0.43
N VAL A 207 18.32 9.54 -1.00
CA VAL A 207 19.05 8.26 -1.01
C VAL A 207 19.90 8.11 -2.27
N GLY A 208 19.45 8.63 -3.41
CA GLY A 208 20.07 8.53 -4.74
C GLY A 208 20.86 9.77 -5.20
N GLY A 209 20.93 10.82 -4.38
CA GLY A 209 21.54 12.11 -4.76
C GLY A 209 23.08 12.18 -4.72
N GLY A 210 23.76 11.30 -3.98
CA GLY A 210 25.23 11.35 -3.89
C GLY A 210 25.91 10.16 -4.58
N GLY A 211 27.04 10.41 -5.22
CA GLY A 211 27.84 9.39 -5.92
C GLY A 211 28.35 8.26 -5.02
N GLN A 212 28.80 7.17 -5.66
CA GLN A 212 29.57 6.05 -5.09
C GLN A 212 29.15 5.63 -3.67
N GLY A 213 28.22 4.69 -3.55
CA GLY A 213 28.00 4.02 -2.28
C GLY A 213 27.10 2.82 -2.40
N ARG A 214 27.64 1.64 -2.09
CA ARG A 214 26.90 0.41 -1.79
C ARG A 214 25.75 0.72 -0.83
N ILE A 215 24.66 -0.07 -0.88
CA ILE A 215 23.70 -0.15 0.25
C ILE A 215 24.54 -0.56 1.48
N GLY A 216 24.87 0.42 2.33
CA GLY A 216 25.94 0.32 3.33
C GLY A 216 26.08 1.63 4.11
N LEU A 217 27.10 1.71 4.97
CA LEU A 217 27.33 2.78 5.96
C LEU A 217 27.21 4.22 5.41
N GLN A 218 27.51 4.44 4.13
CA GLN A 218 27.44 5.76 3.47
C GLN A 218 26.02 6.21 3.10
N THR A 219 25.16 5.28 2.64
CA THR A 219 23.73 5.56 2.45
C THR A 219 23.11 5.92 3.80
N PHE A 220 23.54 5.19 4.83
CA PHE A 220 23.16 5.45 6.20
C PHE A 220 23.62 6.84 6.68
N GLN A 221 24.87 7.23 6.45
CA GLN A 221 25.38 8.58 6.73
C GLN A 221 24.59 9.71 6.04
N ARG A 222 24.07 9.47 4.83
CA ARG A 222 23.23 10.46 4.12
C ARG A 222 21.84 10.57 4.72
N VAL A 223 21.21 9.45 5.05
CA VAL A 223 19.90 9.46 5.73
C VAL A 223 20.03 10.16 7.08
N THR A 224 21.12 9.93 7.82
CA THR A 224 21.39 10.66 9.07
C THR A 224 21.70 12.14 8.82
N ALA A 225 22.43 12.49 7.75
CA ALA A 225 22.72 13.89 7.38
C ALA A 225 21.46 14.65 6.94
N LEU A 226 20.54 14.00 6.24
CA LEU A 226 19.22 14.58 5.95
C LEU A 226 18.40 14.71 7.22
N GLY A 227 18.44 13.71 8.10
CA GLY A 227 17.82 13.79 9.42
C GLY A 227 18.35 14.96 10.26
N SER A 228 19.65 15.28 10.15
CA SER A 228 20.23 16.44 10.84
C SER A 228 19.86 17.76 10.16
N GLN A 229 19.76 17.83 8.83
CA GLN A 229 19.24 19.00 8.10
C GLN A 229 17.75 19.25 8.36
N LEU A 230 16.97 18.20 8.60
CA LEU A 230 15.55 18.25 8.94
C LEU A 230 15.31 18.40 10.46
N SER A 231 16.37 18.52 11.27
CA SER A 231 16.28 18.50 12.75
C SER A 231 15.51 19.68 13.36
N TRP A 232 15.25 20.73 12.59
CA TRP A 232 14.43 21.88 13.00
C TRP A 232 12.93 21.64 12.77
N LEU A 233 12.55 20.74 11.85
CA LEU A 233 11.16 20.47 11.52
C LEU A 233 10.43 19.73 12.67
N PRO A 234 9.10 19.90 12.80
CA PRO A 234 8.28 19.21 13.80
C PRO A 234 8.39 17.68 13.77
N ILE A 235 8.82 17.12 12.64
CA ILE A 235 9.03 15.67 12.45
C ILE A 235 10.24 15.13 13.23
N ALA A 236 11.20 16.00 13.57
CA ALA A 236 12.43 15.64 14.26
C ALA A 236 12.39 15.92 15.77
N TRP A 237 11.43 16.71 16.26
CA TRP A 237 11.30 17.02 17.69
C TRP A 237 11.17 15.77 18.58
N PRO A 238 10.38 14.73 18.20
CA PRO A 238 10.34 13.48 18.98
C PRO A 238 11.69 12.76 19.00
N ALA A 239 12.42 12.78 17.88
CA ALA A 239 13.75 12.19 17.78
C ALA A 239 14.78 12.92 18.66
N ARG A 240 14.72 14.26 18.72
CA ARG A 240 15.60 15.08 19.58
C ARG A 240 15.31 14.87 21.05
N ALA A 241 14.05 14.75 21.43
CA ALA A 241 13.65 14.40 22.79
C ALA A 241 14.29 13.05 23.19
N LEU A 242 14.11 12.02 22.37
CA LEU A 242 14.64 10.69 22.67
C LEU A 242 16.17 10.63 22.64
N ALA A 243 16.82 11.35 21.72
CA ALA A 243 18.27 11.46 21.69
C ALA A 243 18.83 12.11 22.97
N ALA A 244 18.19 13.17 23.47
CA ALA A 244 18.57 13.82 24.74
C ALA A 244 18.32 12.92 25.96
N TRP A 245 17.21 12.18 26.00
CA TRP A 245 16.96 11.18 27.04
C TRP A 245 18.03 10.07 27.04
N ALA A 246 18.43 9.59 25.85
CA ALA A 246 19.47 8.56 25.71
C ALA A 246 20.86 9.08 26.08
N ALA A 247 21.10 10.39 25.97
CA ALA A 247 22.34 11.04 26.38
C ALA A 247 22.37 11.44 27.87
N GLY A 248 21.26 11.29 28.59
CA GLY A 248 21.14 11.69 30.00
C GLY A 248 20.89 13.20 30.21
N ASP A 249 20.68 13.98 29.15
CA ASP A 249 20.33 15.40 29.24
C ASP A 249 18.83 15.58 29.49
N ALA A 250 18.44 15.66 30.77
CA ALA A 250 17.05 15.80 31.20
C ALA A 250 16.39 17.13 30.79
N ALA A 251 17.16 18.21 30.61
CA ALA A 251 16.63 19.51 30.23
C ALA A 251 16.32 19.57 28.73
N GLY A 252 17.26 19.11 27.88
CA GLY A 252 17.03 18.96 26.44
C GLY A 252 15.90 17.97 26.15
N ALA A 253 15.89 16.87 26.88
CA ALA A 253 14.82 15.89 26.92
C ALA A 253 13.42 16.50 27.14
N ALA A 254 13.24 17.25 28.23
CA ALA A 254 11.96 17.84 28.61
C ALA A 254 11.50 18.92 27.63
N THR A 255 12.43 19.76 27.14
CA THR A 255 12.13 20.84 26.19
C THR A 255 11.61 20.29 24.85
N TRP A 256 12.34 19.37 24.22
CA TRP A 256 11.92 18.79 22.94
C TRP A 256 10.68 17.90 23.06
N PHE A 257 10.51 17.20 24.19
CA PHE A 257 9.29 16.45 24.44
C PHE A 257 8.08 17.38 24.65
N GLY A 258 8.27 18.48 25.39
CA GLY A 258 7.27 19.53 25.57
C GLY A 258 6.86 20.19 24.25
N LEU A 259 7.83 20.48 23.37
CA LEU A 259 7.56 20.98 22.01
C LEU A 259 6.79 19.96 21.17
N THR A 260 7.12 18.68 21.27
CA THR A 260 6.39 17.60 20.59
C THR A 260 4.94 17.51 21.07
N LEU A 261 4.73 17.61 22.39
CA LEU A 261 3.41 17.60 23.01
C LEU A 261 2.59 18.83 22.58
N ALA A 262 3.18 20.02 22.65
CA ALA A 262 2.56 21.27 22.24
C ALA A 262 2.21 21.27 20.73
N GLY A 263 3.15 20.85 19.87
CA GLY A 263 2.94 20.72 18.43
C GLY A 263 1.83 19.74 18.08
N SER A 264 1.77 18.59 18.78
CA SER A 264 0.70 17.60 18.60
C SER A 264 -0.66 18.14 19.07
N GLY A 265 -0.69 18.86 20.21
CA GLY A 265 -1.89 19.53 20.71
C GLY A 265 -2.42 20.60 19.75
N LEU A 266 -1.51 21.41 19.18
CA LEU A 266 -1.84 22.39 18.15
C LEU A 266 -2.39 21.73 16.89
N ALA A 267 -1.76 20.65 16.41
CA ALA A 267 -2.25 19.92 15.23
C ALA A 267 -3.66 19.35 15.45
N ILE A 268 -3.93 18.75 16.61
CA ILE A 268 -5.25 18.24 16.98
C ILE A 268 -6.28 19.39 17.09
N GLY A 269 -5.89 20.50 17.71
CA GLY A 269 -6.74 21.70 17.86
C GLY A 269 -7.12 22.32 16.51
N LEU A 270 -6.15 22.50 15.62
CA LEU A 270 -6.37 23.00 14.25
C LEU A 270 -7.24 22.04 13.43
N ALA A 271 -7.01 20.73 13.56
CA ALA A 271 -7.82 19.72 12.90
C ALA A 271 -9.27 19.75 13.39
N TRP A 272 -9.48 19.91 14.70
CA TRP A 272 -10.80 20.08 15.29
C TRP A 272 -11.51 21.34 14.77
N LEU A 273 -10.83 22.48 14.73
CA LEU A 273 -11.37 23.72 14.17
C LEU A 273 -11.75 23.53 12.69
N GLY A 274 -10.88 22.90 11.90
CA GLY A 274 -11.16 22.54 10.51
C GLY A 274 -12.40 21.66 10.37
N TYR A 275 -12.46 20.59 11.16
CA TYR A 275 -13.55 19.61 11.14
C TYR A 275 -14.88 20.20 11.58
N ARG A 276 -14.92 21.03 12.64
CA ARG A 276 -16.16 21.65 13.15
C ARG A 276 -16.92 22.38 12.05
N HIS A 277 -16.22 23.10 11.18
CA HIS A 277 -16.84 23.81 10.05
C HIS A 277 -17.15 22.88 8.86
N ALA A 278 -16.33 21.87 8.62
CA ALA A 278 -16.53 20.92 7.51
C ALA A 278 -17.62 19.86 7.79
N PHE A 279 -17.93 19.59 9.06
CA PHE A 279 -18.85 18.54 9.48
C PHE A 279 -20.26 18.69 8.87
N LEU A 280 -20.80 19.90 8.86
CA LEU A 280 -22.12 20.18 8.29
C LEU A 280 -22.12 20.13 6.75
N VAL A 281 -21.03 20.56 6.11
CA VAL A 281 -20.86 20.55 4.65
C VAL A 281 -20.71 19.12 4.10
N GLY A 282 -19.97 18.26 4.82
CA GLY A 282 -19.75 16.87 4.42
C GLY A 282 -21.02 16.02 4.43
N VAL A 283 -21.95 16.30 5.35
CA VAL A 283 -23.22 15.57 5.52
C VAL A 283 -24.23 15.95 4.43
N GLY A 284 -24.35 17.24 4.09
CA GLY A 284 -25.27 17.71 3.04
C GLY A 284 -24.96 17.14 1.65
N VAL A 285 -23.68 16.94 1.34
CA VAL A 285 -23.24 16.48 0.02
C VAL A 285 -23.54 15.00 -0.24
N TYR A 286 -23.60 14.16 0.81
CA TYR A 286 -23.97 12.75 0.66
C TYR A 286 -25.48 12.52 0.57
N GLY A 287 -26.29 13.36 1.23
CA GLY A 287 -27.76 13.35 1.07
C GLY A 287 -28.17 13.71 -0.37
N GLU A 288 -27.57 14.75 -0.93
CA GLU A 288 -27.91 15.24 -2.27
C GLU A 288 -27.25 14.43 -3.41
N GLY A 289 -26.02 13.95 -3.21
CA GLY A 289 -25.26 13.21 -4.21
C GLY A 289 -25.89 11.86 -4.59
N GLY A 290 -26.58 11.20 -3.65
CA GLY A 290 -27.36 9.98 -3.90
C GLY A 290 -28.66 10.27 -4.65
N ALA A 291 -29.41 11.29 -4.22
CA ALA A 291 -30.69 11.67 -4.80
C ALA A 291 -30.54 12.20 -6.24
N GLN A 292 -29.55 13.04 -6.52
CA GLN A 292 -29.33 13.60 -7.85
C GLN A 292 -28.67 12.60 -8.82
N SER A 293 -27.85 11.65 -8.33
CA SER A 293 -27.31 10.58 -9.17
C SER A 293 -28.38 9.55 -9.56
N ALA A 294 -29.34 9.28 -8.66
CA ALA A 294 -30.54 8.50 -8.98
C ALA A 294 -31.46 9.27 -9.94
N ALA A 295 -31.66 10.58 -9.73
CA ALA A 295 -32.48 11.43 -10.60
C ALA A 295 -31.86 11.61 -12.01
N ARG A 296 -30.54 11.76 -12.14
CA ARG A 296 -29.84 11.81 -13.44
C ARG A 296 -29.84 10.45 -14.14
N ARG A 297 -29.76 9.34 -13.40
CA ARG A 297 -29.85 7.98 -13.98
C ARG A 297 -31.27 7.69 -14.47
N SER A 298 -32.29 8.12 -13.72
CA SER A 298 -33.71 8.08 -14.10
C SER A 298 -34.05 8.99 -15.29
N ARG A 299 -33.47 10.20 -15.37
CA ARG A 299 -33.62 11.08 -16.54
C ARG A 299 -32.90 10.56 -17.77
N ARG A 300 -31.75 9.89 -17.63
CA ARG A 300 -31.00 9.32 -18.76
C ARG A 300 -31.52 7.96 -19.22
N SER A 301 -32.28 7.25 -18.39
CA SER A 301 -33.02 6.04 -18.79
C SER A 301 -34.38 6.34 -19.45
N ARG A 302 -34.79 7.61 -19.53
CA ARG A 302 -36.04 8.07 -20.17
C ARG A 302 -35.84 8.77 -21.51
N GLY A 303 -34.62 8.78 -22.05
CA GLY A 303 -34.39 9.20 -23.45
C GLY A 303 -34.77 8.06 -24.41
N PRO A 304 -35.38 8.35 -25.57
CA PRO A 304 -35.67 7.32 -26.55
C PRO A 304 -34.36 6.64 -26.97
N SER A 305 -34.31 5.32 -26.81
CA SER A 305 -33.31 4.45 -27.40
C SER A 305 -33.29 4.67 -28.92
N ALA A 306 -32.40 5.51 -29.42
CA ALA A 306 -32.18 5.69 -30.84
C ALA A 306 -30.68 5.71 -31.13
N ARG A 307 -30.27 4.76 -31.97
CA ARG A 307 -28.92 4.50 -32.49
C ARG A 307 -27.96 3.79 -31.54
N ALA A 308 -28.21 2.48 -31.39
CA ALA A 308 -27.10 1.53 -31.40
C ALA A 308 -26.16 1.88 -32.59
N PRO A 309 -24.84 1.98 -32.38
CA PRO A 309 -23.94 2.25 -33.49
C PRO A 309 -23.98 1.06 -34.43
N ARG A 310 -24.54 1.25 -35.63
CA ARG A 310 -24.51 0.31 -36.76
C ARG A 310 -23.08 -0.08 -37.17
N ALA A 311 -22.05 0.56 -36.62
CA ALA A 311 -20.65 0.16 -36.75
C ALA A 311 -20.28 -1.15 -36.00
N ALA A 312 -21.16 -1.67 -35.12
CA ALA A 312 -20.93 -2.95 -34.44
C ALA A 312 -21.26 -4.19 -35.32
N ALA A 313 -21.83 -4.00 -36.51
CA ALA A 313 -22.17 -5.09 -37.43
C ALA A 313 -21.00 -5.50 -38.36
N ALA A 314 -19.90 -4.74 -38.38
CA ALA A 314 -18.73 -5.01 -39.22
C ALA A 314 -17.57 -5.72 -38.50
N ILE A 315 -17.71 -5.99 -37.20
CA ILE A 315 -16.68 -6.67 -36.40
C ILE A 315 -17.24 -8.05 -36.06
N GLY A 316 -16.55 -9.11 -36.51
CA GLY A 316 -16.94 -10.50 -36.29
C GLY A 316 -17.29 -10.82 -34.83
N ARG A 317 -18.00 -11.94 -34.63
CA ARG A 317 -18.52 -12.45 -33.34
C ARG A 317 -17.78 -11.85 -32.12
N PRO A 318 -18.40 -10.97 -31.32
CA PRO A 318 -17.70 -10.28 -30.25
C PRO A 318 -17.18 -11.31 -29.24
N CYS A 319 -15.86 -11.47 -29.19
CA CYS A 319 -15.22 -12.33 -28.20
C CYS A 319 -15.58 -11.81 -26.79
N PRO A 320 -16.31 -12.58 -25.97
CA PRO A 320 -16.79 -12.09 -24.66
C PRO A 320 -15.64 -11.61 -23.76
N VAL A 321 -14.47 -12.25 -23.89
CA VAL A 321 -13.24 -11.91 -23.18
C VAL A 321 -12.78 -10.49 -23.52
N LEU A 322 -12.71 -10.14 -24.81
CA LEU A 322 -12.28 -8.81 -25.26
C LEU A 322 -13.30 -7.73 -24.90
N ALA A 323 -14.60 -8.05 -24.95
CA ALA A 323 -15.65 -7.13 -24.54
C ALA A 323 -15.55 -6.76 -23.04
N LEU A 324 -15.31 -7.76 -22.19
CA LEU A 324 -15.08 -7.58 -20.76
C LEU A 324 -13.77 -6.82 -20.48
N ALA A 325 -12.67 -7.15 -21.17
CA ALA A 325 -11.40 -6.44 -21.03
C ALA A 325 -11.51 -4.96 -21.48
N ALA A 326 -12.17 -4.69 -22.59
CA ALA A 326 -12.41 -3.34 -23.09
C ALA A 326 -13.33 -2.52 -22.16
N LYS A 327 -14.27 -3.18 -21.48
CA LYS A 327 -15.06 -2.57 -20.40
C LYS A 327 -14.15 -2.17 -19.25
N ASP A 328 -13.25 -3.05 -18.80
CA ASP A 328 -12.34 -2.76 -17.68
C ASP A 328 -11.39 -1.60 -17.98
N LEU A 329 -10.85 -1.54 -19.20
CA LEU A 329 -10.00 -0.42 -19.64
C LEU A 329 -10.76 0.91 -19.69
N ARG A 330 -11.98 0.90 -20.23
CA ARG A 330 -12.87 2.08 -20.21
C ARG A 330 -13.25 2.49 -18.79
N SER A 331 -13.43 1.53 -17.90
CA SER A 331 -13.69 1.78 -16.47
C SER A 331 -12.49 2.41 -15.79
N LEU A 332 -11.28 1.88 -15.99
CA LEU A 332 -10.03 2.44 -15.46
C LEU A 332 -9.85 3.90 -15.86
N ARG A 333 -10.05 4.24 -17.16
CA ARG A 333 -9.94 5.61 -17.64
C ARG A 333 -11.00 6.56 -17.05
N ARG A 334 -12.19 6.05 -16.76
CA ARG A 334 -13.32 6.85 -16.25
C ARG A 334 -13.30 7.00 -14.73
N ASP A 335 -12.65 6.09 -14.01
CA ASP A 335 -12.56 6.08 -12.56
C ASP A 335 -11.22 6.68 -12.09
N ILE A 336 -11.25 7.98 -11.78
CA ILE A 336 -10.09 8.75 -11.29
C ILE A 336 -9.49 8.10 -10.05
N LYS A 337 -10.33 7.52 -9.17
CA LYS A 337 -9.86 6.88 -7.94
C LYS A 337 -9.04 5.63 -8.26
N ARG A 338 -9.49 4.83 -9.22
CA ARG A 338 -8.75 3.66 -9.69
C ARG A 338 -7.44 4.09 -10.35
N LEU A 339 -7.46 5.13 -11.18
CA LEU A 339 -6.25 5.65 -11.83
C LEU A 339 -5.23 6.19 -10.82
N ALA A 340 -5.69 6.98 -9.83
CA ALA A 340 -4.86 7.52 -8.77
C ALA A 340 -4.25 6.42 -7.88
N SER A 341 -4.99 5.32 -7.64
CA SER A 341 -4.46 4.19 -6.86
C SER A 341 -3.34 3.43 -7.56
N VAL A 342 -3.26 3.53 -8.88
CA VAL A 342 -2.25 2.87 -9.73
C VAL A 342 -1.03 3.77 -9.92
N LEU A 343 -1.18 5.08 -9.73
CA LEU A 343 -0.13 6.07 -9.96
C LEU A 343 1.16 5.80 -9.17
N PRO A 344 1.14 5.39 -7.88
CA PRO A 344 2.35 5.04 -7.16
C PRO A 344 3.11 3.87 -7.79
N ALA A 345 2.40 2.86 -8.29
CA ALA A 345 3.02 1.70 -8.95
C ALA A 345 3.62 2.10 -10.30
N VAL A 346 2.96 2.98 -11.06
CA VAL A 346 3.50 3.53 -12.32
C VAL A 346 4.72 4.42 -12.06
N ALA A 347 4.64 5.29 -11.05
CA ALA A 347 5.75 6.15 -10.66
C ALA A 347 6.97 5.31 -10.25
N MET A 348 6.74 4.24 -9.49
CA MET A 348 7.78 3.25 -9.16
C MET A 348 8.33 2.56 -10.40
N ALA A 349 7.49 2.13 -11.34
CA ALA A 349 7.95 1.50 -12.58
C ALA A 349 8.87 2.40 -13.41
N ILE A 350 8.63 3.72 -13.41
CA ILE A 350 9.43 4.69 -14.15
C ILE A 350 10.71 5.04 -13.39
N ALA A 351 10.60 5.29 -12.09
CA ALA A 351 11.69 5.90 -11.36
C ALA A 351 12.66 4.90 -10.76
N TYR A 352 12.23 3.68 -10.50
CA TYR A 352 13.10 2.62 -9.99
C TYR A 352 14.31 2.32 -10.91
N PRO A 353 14.17 2.23 -12.25
CA PRO A 353 15.30 2.22 -13.18
C PRO A 353 16.26 3.41 -13.02
N LEU A 354 15.73 4.61 -12.76
CA LEU A 354 16.51 5.83 -12.54
C LEU A 354 17.22 5.83 -11.17
N VAL A 355 16.69 5.10 -10.19
CA VAL A 355 17.32 4.89 -8.89
C VAL A 355 18.52 3.96 -9.01
N PHE A 356 18.34 2.82 -9.65
CA PHE A 356 19.38 1.80 -9.77
C PHE A 356 20.38 2.08 -10.90
N PHE A 357 20.11 3.09 -11.74
CA PHE A 357 21.08 3.67 -12.68
C PHE A 357 22.37 4.13 -11.99
N ARG A 358 22.26 4.74 -10.80
CA ARG A 358 23.41 5.36 -10.10
C ARG A 358 24.13 4.43 -9.14
N MET A 359 23.62 3.22 -8.91
CA MET A 359 24.35 2.24 -8.13
C MET A 359 25.49 1.68 -8.98
N PRO A 360 26.76 1.73 -8.51
CA PRO A 360 27.83 1.04 -9.20
C PRO A 360 27.53 -0.45 -9.14
N GLY A 361 27.03 -1.01 -10.24
CA GLY A 361 27.38 -2.37 -10.58
C GLY A 361 28.88 -2.35 -10.75
N ARG A 362 29.59 -3.27 -10.09
CA ARG A 362 30.93 -3.60 -10.55
C ARG A 362 30.76 -3.97 -12.05
N ASN A 363 31.70 -3.59 -12.92
CA ASN A 363 31.60 -3.84 -14.38
C ASN A 363 31.70 -5.35 -14.71
N ASP A 364 31.40 -6.21 -13.75
CA ASP A 364 31.32 -7.65 -13.89
C ASP A 364 29.87 -8.08 -14.10
N GLU A 365 29.71 -9.23 -14.76
CA GLU A 365 28.42 -9.83 -15.11
C GLU A 365 27.50 -9.96 -13.88
N ILE A 366 28.04 -10.36 -12.73
CA ILE A 366 27.27 -10.51 -11.48
C ILE A 366 26.72 -9.17 -11.00
N GLY A 367 27.50 -8.09 -11.05
CA GLY A 367 27.07 -6.74 -10.66
C GLY A 367 25.96 -6.19 -11.55
N PHE A 368 25.97 -6.55 -12.85
CA PHE A 368 24.90 -6.23 -13.78
C PHE A 368 23.58 -6.90 -13.36
N TRP A 369 23.58 -8.22 -13.17
CA TRP A 369 22.38 -9.00 -12.84
C TRP A 369 21.80 -8.72 -11.46
N VAL A 370 22.66 -8.51 -10.45
CA VAL A 370 22.21 -8.08 -9.11
C VAL A 370 21.51 -6.72 -9.18
N GLY A 371 22.04 -5.80 -9.99
CA GLY A 371 21.38 -4.52 -10.23
C GLY A 371 20.05 -4.64 -10.99
N MET A 372 19.88 -5.68 -11.81
CA MET A 372 18.65 -5.95 -12.55
C MET A 372 17.57 -6.65 -11.73
N LEU A 373 17.93 -7.37 -10.66
CA LEU A 373 16.99 -8.04 -9.73
C LEU A 373 15.93 -7.07 -9.20
N SER A 374 16.38 -5.84 -9.00
CA SER A 374 15.61 -4.68 -8.60
C SER A 374 14.38 -4.46 -9.55
N GLY A 375 14.52 -4.74 -10.84
CA GLY A 375 13.46 -4.63 -11.86
C GLY A 375 12.22 -5.50 -11.62
N ALA A 376 12.30 -6.50 -10.73
CA ALA A 376 11.15 -7.29 -10.32
C ALA A 376 10.15 -6.52 -9.42
N PHE A 377 10.58 -5.41 -8.81
CA PHE A 377 9.76 -4.68 -7.84
C PHE A 377 8.59 -3.91 -8.49
N ALA A 378 8.81 -3.35 -9.67
CA ALA A 378 7.77 -2.61 -10.40
C ALA A 378 6.59 -3.52 -10.83
N PRO A 379 6.82 -4.67 -11.47
CA PRO A 379 5.74 -5.61 -11.75
C PRO A 379 5.02 -6.12 -10.50
N PHE A 380 5.71 -6.30 -9.38
CA PHE A 380 5.10 -6.67 -8.09
C PHE A 380 4.10 -5.61 -7.60
N LEU A 381 4.49 -4.33 -7.61
CA LEU A 381 3.59 -3.24 -7.24
C LEU A 381 2.41 -3.10 -8.20
N LEU A 382 2.65 -3.27 -9.50
CA LEU A 382 1.58 -3.22 -10.49
C LEU A 382 0.63 -4.42 -10.34
N SER A 383 1.13 -5.62 -10.06
CA SER A 383 0.30 -6.80 -9.76
C SER A 383 -0.62 -6.54 -8.57
N THR A 384 -0.07 -6.08 -7.45
CA THR A 384 -0.83 -5.85 -6.20
C THR A 384 -1.85 -4.72 -6.32
N THR A 385 -1.61 -3.71 -7.16
CA THR A 385 -2.50 -2.54 -7.32
C THR A 385 -3.52 -2.69 -8.45
N LEU A 386 -3.16 -3.34 -9.56
CA LEU A 386 -4.01 -3.49 -10.75
C LEU A 386 -4.64 -4.87 -10.89
N ALA A 387 -3.84 -5.94 -10.81
CA ALA A 387 -4.26 -7.30 -11.12
C ALA A 387 -5.03 -7.93 -9.96
N LEU A 388 -4.49 -7.81 -8.75
CA LEU A 388 -5.02 -8.40 -7.54
C LEU A 388 -6.48 -7.97 -7.26
N PRO A 389 -6.86 -6.68 -7.29
CA PRO A 389 -8.26 -6.28 -7.06
C PRO A 389 -9.16 -6.40 -8.30
N ALA A 390 -8.64 -6.81 -9.46
CA ALA A 390 -9.37 -6.75 -10.74
C ALA A 390 -10.68 -7.54 -10.74
N VAL A 391 -10.74 -8.67 -10.03
CA VAL A 391 -11.94 -9.50 -9.88
C VAL A 391 -12.90 -8.88 -8.87
N GLY A 392 -12.40 -8.46 -7.71
CA GLY A 392 -13.23 -7.92 -6.62
C GLY A 392 -13.93 -6.59 -6.96
N ILE A 393 -13.30 -5.75 -7.78
CA ILE A 393 -13.88 -4.46 -8.23
C ILE A 393 -15.17 -4.64 -9.04
N GLU A 394 -15.42 -5.83 -9.61
CA GLU A 394 -16.67 -6.14 -10.30
C GLU A 394 -17.89 -5.98 -9.38
N GLY A 395 -17.70 -6.16 -8.07
CA GLY A 395 -18.70 -5.93 -7.03
C GLY A 395 -20.00 -6.70 -7.29
N ARG A 396 -21.13 -6.02 -7.08
CA ARG A 396 -22.47 -6.57 -7.38
C ARG A 396 -22.68 -6.91 -8.86
N GLY A 397 -21.89 -6.34 -9.77
CA GLY A 397 -21.92 -6.68 -11.19
C GLY A 397 -21.56 -8.13 -11.47
N MET A 398 -20.83 -8.78 -10.55
CA MET A 398 -20.48 -10.20 -10.67
C MET A 398 -21.73 -11.10 -10.70
N GLN A 399 -22.75 -10.77 -9.91
CA GLN A 399 -24.02 -11.52 -9.90
C GLN A 399 -24.70 -11.47 -11.28
N LEU A 400 -24.69 -10.31 -11.94
CA LEU A 400 -25.26 -10.15 -13.28
C LEU A 400 -24.48 -10.95 -14.33
N LEU A 401 -23.14 -11.02 -14.23
CA LEU A 401 -22.32 -11.82 -15.14
C LEU A 401 -22.62 -13.32 -15.01
N LEU A 402 -22.79 -13.81 -13.78
CA LEU A 402 -23.10 -15.21 -13.53
C LEU A 402 -24.54 -15.55 -13.96
N LEU A 403 -25.51 -14.67 -13.69
CA LEU A 403 -26.89 -14.82 -14.17
C LEU A 403 -27.00 -14.79 -15.70
N ALA A 404 -26.11 -14.03 -16.37
CA ALA A 404 -25.98 -14.03 -17.82
C ALA A 404 -25.27 -15.28 -18.38
N GLY A 405 -24.95 -16.28 -17.55
CA GLY A 405 -24.31 -17.52 -17.97
C GLY A 405 -22.82 -17.38 -18.31
N VAL A 406 -22.16 -16.30 -17.90
CA VAL A 406 -20.72 -16.10 -18.17
C VAL A 406 -19.89 -17.00 -17.26
N ARG A 407 -19.21 -17.98 -17.85
CA ARG A 407 -18.30 -18.90 -17.14
C ARG A 407 -17.18 -18.14 -16.43
N ALA A 408 -16.81 -18.57 -15.22
CA ALA A 408 -15.73 -17.97 -14.44
C ALA A 408 -14.38 -17.92 -15.20
N THR A 409 -14.11 -18.90 -16.07
CA THR A 409 -12.91 -18.91 -16.93
C THR A 409 -12.87 -17.76 -17.92
N VAL A 410 -14.02 -17.34 -18.45
CA VAL A 410 -14.14 -16.18 -19.35
C VAL A 410 -13.85 -14.89 -18.59
N ILE A 411 -14.35 -14.79 -17.35
CA ILE A 411 -14.12 -13.63 -16.49
C ILE A 411 -12.63 -13.51 -16.17
N VAL A 412 -11.99 -14.58 -15.69
CA VAL A 412 -10.55 -14.57 -15.36
C VAL A 412 -9.70 -14.27 -16.59
N ARG A 413 -9.99 -14.89 -17.74
CA ARG A 413 -9.28 -14.59 -19.01
C ARG A 413 -9.44 -13.12 -19.40
N ALA A 414 -10.61 -12.52 -19.21
CA ALA A 414 -10.81 -11.11 -19.52
C ALA A 414 -9.96 -10.22 -18.61
N LYS A 415 -9.89 -10.55 -17.31
CA LYS A 415 -9.03 -9.82 -16.36
C LYS A 415 -7.54 -9.98 -16.69
N LEU A 416 -7.11 -11.16 -17.16
CA LEU A 416 -5.74 -11.38 -17.65
C LEU A 416 -5.45 -10.53 -18.89
N VAL A 417 -6.31 -10.54 -19.90
CA VAL A 417 -6.14 -9.74 -21.12
C VAL A 417 -6.09 -8.23 -20.82
N TYR A 418 -6.77 -7.79 -19.76
CA TYR A 418 -6.67 -6.41 -19.27
C TYR A 418 -5.36 -6.13 -18.51
N ALA A 419 -4.98 -6.97 -17.54
CA ALA A 419 -3.87 -6.66 -16.63
C ALA A 419 -2.49 -6.98 -17.22
N LEU A 420 -2.36 -8.10 -17.92
CA LEU A 420 -1.11 -8.63 -18.43
C LEU A 420 -0.37 -7.65 -19.37
N PRO A 421 -0.97 -7.05 -20.41
CA PRO A 421 -0.24 -6.13 -21.28
C PRO A 421 0.19 -4.86 -20.53
N ILE A 422 -0.63 -4.35 -19.60
CA ILE A 422 -0.30 -3.15 -18.82
C ILE A 422 0.91 -3.42 -17.92
N ILE A 423 0.91 -4.56 -17.21
CA ILE A 423 1.97 -4.93 -16.27
C ILE A 423 3.26 -5.28 -17.01
N ILE A 424 3.19 -6.00 -18.13
CA ILE A 424 4.38 -6.27 -18.94
C ILE A 424 4.95 -4.96 -19.46
N VAL A 425 4.19 -4.13 -20.18
CA VAL A 425 4.72 -2.91 -20.79
C VAL A 425 5.33 -1.97 -19.76
N LEU A 426 4.64 -1.71 -18.65
CA LEU A 426 5.14 -0.80 -17.62
C LEU A 426 6.27 -1.43 -16.80
N GLY A 427 6.17 -2.72 -16.45
CA GLY A 427 7.17 -3.44 -15.68
C GLY A 427 8.47 -3.64 -16.45
N THR A 428 8.40 -4.04 -17.72
CA THR A 428 9.56 -4.20 -18.59
C THR A 428 10.12 -2.88 -19.07
N GLY A 429 9.28 -1.86 -19.26
CA GLY A 429 9.73 -0.52 -19.66
C GLY A 429 10.80 0.00 -18.70
N GLY A 430 10.62 -0.23 -17.41
CA GLY A 430 11.65 0.08 -16.43
C GLY A 430 12.91 -0.77 -16.58
N GLY A 431 12.77 -2.08 -16.77
CA GLY A 431 13.90 -2.97 -17.05
C GLY A 431 14.72 -2.57 -18.29
N VAL A 432 14.06 -2.13 -19.36
CA VAL A 432 14.71 -1.64 -20.59
C VAL A 432 15.57 -0.41 -20.29
N VAL A 433 15.02 0.58 -19.58
CA VAL A 433 15.79 1.76 -19.15
C VAL A 433 16.99 1.35 -18.29
N GLY A 434 16.80 0.40 -17.36
CA GLY A 434 17.88 -0.12 -16.53
C GLY A 434 18.98 -0.84 -17.33
N ALA A 435 18.61 -1.62 -18.35
CA ALA A 435 19.57 -2.34 -19.20
C ALA A 435 20.32 -1.40 -20.14
N LEU A 436 19.64 -0.43 -20.77
CA LEU A 436 20.25 0.52 -21.71
C LEU A 436 21.27 1.43 -21.04
N THR A 437 21.04 1.75 -19.77
CA THR A 437 21.88 2.69 -19.02
C THR A 437 23.15 2.06 -18.43
N ARG A 438 23.30 0.74 -18.51
CA ARG A 438 24.47 0.00 -18.00
C ARG A 438 25.40 -0.45 -19.12
N SER A 439 26.70 -0.48 -18.83
CA SER A 439 27.71 -1.05 -19.72
C SER A 439 27.69 -2.58 -19.60
N ALA A 440 26.94 -3.24 -20.48
CA ALA A 440 26.87 -4.69 -20.61
C ALA A 440 26.73 -5.07 -22.10
N PRO A 441 27.13 -6.29 -22.51
CA PRO A 441 26.88 -6.81 -23.85
C PRO A 441 25.39 -6.77 -24.23
N THR A 442 25.08 -6.58 -25.52
CA THR A 442 23.70 -6.52 -26.03
C THR A 442 22.90 -7.79 -25.70
N GLU A 443 23.57 -8.94 -25.69
CA GLU A 443 22.99 -10.24 -25.35
C GLU A 443 22.49 -10.30 -23.90
N GLU A 444 23.31 -9.83 -22.96
CA GLU A 444 22.95 -9.76 -21.53
C GLU A 444 21.82 -8.75 -21.30
N LYS A 445 21.85 -7.61 -21.99
CA LYS A 445 20.76 -6.63 -21.95
C LYS A 445 19.44 -7.22 -22.42
N LEU A 446 19.46 -7.96 -23.53
CA LEU A 446 18.27 -8.62 -24.05
C LEU A 446 17.76 -9.70 -23.08
N ALA A 447 18.65 -10.55 -22.57
CA ALA A 447 18.32 -11.57 -21.59
C ALA A 447 17.72 -10.98 -20.31
N ALA A 448 18.26 -9.86 -19.83
CA ALA A 448 17.78 -9.12 -18.68
C ALA A 448 16.36 -8.57 -18.90
N VAL A 449 16.10 -7.96 -20.06
CA VAL A 449 14.76 -7.46 -20.41
C VAL A 449 13.75 -8.61 -20.52
N LEU A 450 14.12 -9.73 -21.12
CA LEU A 450 13.28 -10.93 -21.21
C LEU A 450 13.00 -11.53 -19.82
N ALA A 451 13.99 -11.56 -18.93
CA ALA A 451 13.81 -12.03 -17.56
C ALA A 451 12.82 -11.12 -16.78
N VAL A 452 12.93 -9.80 -16.92
CA VAL A 452 11.96 -8.87 -16.32
C VAL A 452 10.57 -9.04 -16.93
N ALA A 453 10.47 -9.31 -18.24
CA ALA A 453 9.20 -9.57 -18.91
C ALA A 453 8.54 -10.85 -18.42
N TRP A 454 9.33 -11.91 -18.23
CA TRP A 454 8.89 -13.16 -17.62
C TRP A 454 8.34 -12.93 -16.21
N ILE A 455 9.09 -12.18 -15.38
CA ILE A 455 8.66 -11.86 -14.01
C ILE A 455 7.36 -11.04 -14.04
N ALA A 456 7.26 -10.06 -14.93
CA ALA A 456 6.08 -9.22 -15.06
C ALA A 456 4.84 -10.01 -15.49
N ALA A 457 4.99 -10.93 -16.44
CA ALA A 457 3.92 -11.81 -16.89
C ALA A 457 3.45 -12.73 -15.75
N GLY A 458 4.38 -13.37 -15.03
CA GLY A 458 4.05 -14.28 -13.94
C GLY A 458 3.34 -13.58 -12.78
N MET A 459 3.85 -12.41 -12.35
CA MET A 459 3.20 -11.62 -11.29
C MET A 459 1.81 -11.12 -11.72
N ALA A 460 1.62 -10.72 -12.98
CA ALA A 460 0.28 -10.35 -13.48
C ALA A 460 -0.72 -11.52 -13.37
N VAL A 461 -0.30 -12.73 -13.71
CA VAL A 461 -1.13 -13.93 -13.63
C VAL A 461 -1.41 -14.31 -12.18
N ILE A 462 -0.39 -14.26 -11.31
CA ILE A 462 -0.54 -14.51 -9.87
C ILE A 462 -1.51 -13.51 -9.25
N GLY A 463 -1.39 -12.22 -9.57
CA GLY A 463 -2.30 -11.17 -9.10
C GLY A 463 -3.75 -11.47 -9.46
N VAL A 464 -4.06 -11.73 -10.74
CA VAL A 464 -5.43 -12.07 -11.15
C VAL A 464 -5.91 -13.38 -10.53
N GLY A 465 -5.06 -14.41 -10.50
CA GLY A 465 -5.38 -15.73 -9.96
C GLY A 465 -5.69 -15.67 -8.47
N ALA A 466 -4.82 -15.05 -7.67
CA ALA A 466 -5.03 -14.85 -6.24
C ALA A 466 -6.23 -13.93 -5.96
N GLY A 467 -6.44 -12.89 -6.78
CA GLY A 467 -7.63 -12.03 -6.70
C GLY A 467 -8.95 -12.77 -6.89
N ALA A 468 -8.96 -13.86 -7.68
CA ALA A 468 -10.12 -14.72 -7.89
C ALA A 468 -10.41 -15.69 -6.73
N VAL A 469 -9.45 -15.90 -5.82
CA VAL A 469 -9.57 -16.84 -4.70
C VAL A 469 -10.57 -16.34 -3.66
N ALA A 470 -10.43 -15.11 -3.17
CA ALA A 470 -11.33 -14.56 -2.16
C ALA A 470 -11.70 -13.10 -2.45
N PRO A 471 -12.42 -12.83 -3.56
CA PRO A 471 -12.89 -11.48 -3.87
C PRO A 471 -13.91 -11.00 -2.84
N ASN A 472 -13.83 -9.71 -2.47
CA ASN A 472 -14.84 -9.04 -1.66
C ASN A 472 -15.69 -8.14 -2.56
N PHE A 473 -16.83 -8.65 -2.99
CA PHE A 473 -17.75 -7.95 -3.89
C PHE A 473 -18.60 -6.87 -3.21
N GLU A 474 -18.59 -6.81 -1.87
CA GLU A 474 -19.33 -5.80 -1.10
C GLU A 474 -18.53 -4.52 -0.88
N ALA A 475 -17.21 -4.58 -1.06
CA ALA A 475 -16.32 -3.46 -0.82
C ALA A 475 -16.53 -2.33 -1.83
N SER A 476 -16.77 -1.12 -1.32
CA SER A 476 -16.83 0.11 -2.12
C SER A 476 -15.46 0.69 -2.46
N ASN A 477 -14.38 0.14 -1.89
CA ASN A 477 -13.01 0.60 -2.11
C ASN A 477 -12.19 -0.48 -2.84
N PRO A 478 -11.46 -0.14 -3.93
CA PRO A 478 -10.58 -1.08 -4.61
C PRO A 478 -9.57 -1.76 -3.70
N GLN A 479 -9.03 -1.03 -2.71
CA GLN A 479 -8.08 -1.57 -1.72
C GLN A 479 -8.69 -2.61 -0.77
N ARG A 480 -10.02 -2.64 -0.64
CA ARG A 480 -10.75 -3.62 0.19
C ARG A 480 -11.50 -4.65 -0.66
N ALA A 481 -11.30 -4.65 -1.97
CA ALA A 481 -11.98 -5.52 -2.92
C ALA A 481 -11.57 -7.00 -2.78
N ILE A 482 -10.70 -7.33 -1.83
CA ILE A 482 -10.13 -8.65 -1.64
C ILE A 482 -10.02 -8.90 -0.15
N HIS A 483 -10.26 -10.14 0.25
CA HIS A 483 -10.01 -10.57 1.62
C HIS A 483 -8.51 -10.73 1.88
N PHE A 484 -8.11 -10.57 3.14
CA PHE A 484 -6.71 -10.69 3.58
C PHE A 484 -6.02 -11.98 3.08
N GLN A 485 -6.73 -13.10 3.06
CA GLN A 485 -6.25 -14.40 2.59
C GLN A 485 -5.70 -14.38 1.17
N ALA A 486 -6.46 -13.76 0.25
CA ALA A 486 -6.07 -13.69 -1.15
C ALA A 486 -4.89 -12.72 -1.34
N GLY A 487 -4.80 -11.67 -0.51
CA GLY A 487 -3.62 -10.81 -0.44
C GLY A 487 -2.37 -11.57 0.01
N LEU A 488 -2.46 -12.38 1.07
CA LEU A 488 -1.34 -13.19 1.57
C LEU A 488 -0.91 -14.24 0.56
N LEU A 489 -1.87 -14.94 -0.06
CA LEU A 489 -1.59 -15.91 -1.12
C LEU A 489 -0.86 -15.26 -2.29
N ALA A 490 -1.32 -14.07 -2.73
CA ALA A 490 -0.67 -13.32 -3.80
C ALA A 490 0.78 -12.99 -3.43
N MET A 491 1.01 -12.43 -2.24
CA MET A 491 2.36 -12.07 -1.79
C MET A 491 3.29 -13.28 -1.63
N ALA A 492 2.81 -14.36 -1.04
CA ALA A 492 3.59 -15.58 -0.89
C ALA A 492 3.93 -16.20 -2.26
N ALA A 493 2.96 -16.23 -3.18
CA ALA A 493 3.17 -16.73 -4.54
C ALA A 493 4.10 -15.84 -5.35
N ASP A 494 3.97 -14.51 -5.27
CA ASP A 494 4.85 -13.55 -5.94
C ASP A 494 6.29 -13.70 -5.45
N VAL A 495 6.51 -13.84 -4.14
CA VAL A 495 7.85 -14.08 -3.55
C VAL A 495 8.42 -15.42 -4.00
N ALA A 496 7.64 -16.50 -3.90
CA ALA A 496 8.09 -17.83 -4.33
C ALA A 496 8.44 -17.84 -5.83
N PHE A 497 7.58 -17.26 -6.67
CA PHE A 497 7.80 -17.14 -8.10
C PHE A 497 9.03 -16.28 -8.43
N ALA A 498 9.23 -15.15 -7.74
CA ALA A 498 10.39 -14.30 -7.92
C ALA A 498 11.68 -15.02 -7.51
N LEU A 499 11.71 -15.70 -6.36
CA LEU A 499 12.88 -16.45 -5.89
C LEU A 499 13.26 -17.59 -6.84
N LEU A 500 12.28 -18.37 -7.30
CA LEU A 500 12.51 -19.44 -8.26
C LEU A 500 13.01 -18.89 -9.60
N SER A 501 12.41 -17.81 -10.09
CA SER A 501 12.84 -17.17 -11.35
C SER A 501 14.25 -16.57 -11.24
N CYS A 502 14.57 -15.91 -10.13
CA CYS A 502 15.90 -15.35 -9.89
C CYS A 502 16.94 -16.46 -9.69
N GLY A 503 16.58 -17.56 -9.00
CA GLY A 503 17.44 -18.73 -8.85
C GLY A 503 17.74 -19.40 -10.19
N ALA A 504 16.74 -19.52 -11.07
CA ALA A 504 16.95 -20.01 -12.44
C ALA A 504 17.92 -19.12 -13.23
N VAL A 505 17.73 -17.80 -13.19
CA VAL A 505 18.64 -16.84 -13.84
C VAL A 505 20.05 -16.93 -13.26
N LEU A 506 20.19 -17.03 -11.94
CA LEU A 506 21.49 -17.17 -11.28
C LEU A 506 22.22 -18.44 -11.74
N LEU A 507 21.53 -19.58 -11.81
CA LEU A 507 22.13 -20.83 -12.32
C LEU A 507 22.59 -20.69 -13.78
N LEU A 508 21.83 -19.97 -14.62
CA LEU A 508 22.21 -19.68 -16.01
C LEU A 508 23.41 -18.73 -16.14
N ILE A 509 23.62 -17.85 -15.17
CA ILE A 509 24.80 -16.96 -15.13
C ILE A 509 26.01 -17.76 -14.67
N VAL A 510 25.87 -18.49 -13.56
CA VAL A 510 26.95 -19.30 -12.99
C VAL A 510 27.39 -20.38 -13.98
N SER A 511 26.48 -20.97 -14.76
CA SER A 511 26.84 -21.96 -15.79
C SER A 511 27.79 -21.42 -16.86
N ARG A 512 27.77 -20.11 -17.15
CA ARG A 512 28.68 -19.47 -18.11
C ARG A 512 30.08 -19.22 -17.55
N LEU A 513 30.19 -19.15 -16.23
CA LEU A 513 31.44 -18.85 -15.52
C LEU A 513 32.26 -20.11 -15.20
N LEU A 514 31.68 -21.30 -15.32
CA LEU A 514 32.34 -22.58 -15.04
C LEU A 514 32.84 -23.28 -16.31
N ALA A 515 33.68 -24.30 -16.12
CA ALA A 515 34.15 -25.18 -17.20
C ALA A 515 32.97 -25.78 -18.00
N PRO A 516 33.15 -26.08 -19.31
CA PRO A 516 32.04 -26.38 -20.23
C PRO A 516 31.12 -27.52 -19.78
N ASP A 517 31.69 -28.58 -19.19
CA ASP A 517 30.93 -29.75 -18.77
C ASP A 517 30.09 -29.47 -17.52
N THR A 518 30.67 -28.80 -16.51
CA THR A 518 29.98 -28.38 -15.29
C THR A 518 28.94 -27.28 -15.57
N GLY A 519 29.24 -26.39 -16.52
CA GLY A 519 28.35 -25.34 -16.99
C GLY A 519 27.08 -25.90 -17.65
N ARG A 520 27.21 -26.90 -18.53
CA ARG A 520 26.04 -27.56 -19.16
C ARG A 520 25.11 -28.19 -18.13
N LEU A 521 25.66 -28.84 -17.11
CA LEU A 521 24.86 -29.43 -16.02
C LEU A 521 24.10 -28.36 -15.22
N LEU A 522 24.74 -27.23 -14.91
CA LEU A 522 24.09 -26.11 -14.22
C LEU A 522 23.01 -25.43 -15.08
N ALA A 523 23.24 -25.32 -16.40
CA ALA A 523 22.24 -24.79 -17.32
C ALA A 523 21.00 -25.70 -17.42
N LEU A 524 21.20 -27.02 -17.42
CA LEU A 524 20.10 -27.99 -17.31
C LEU A 524 19.41 -27.91 -15.94
N ALA A 525 20.17 -27.73 -14.87
CA ALA A 525 19.63 -27.56 -13.52
C ALA A 525 18.74 -26.31 -13.41
N ALA A 526 19.00 -25.24 -14.18
CA ALA A 526 18.18 -24.04 -14.20
C ALA A 526 16.75 -24.26 -14.75
N VAL A 527 16.51 -25.35 -15.49
CA VAL A 527 15.17 -25.71 -15.99
C VAL A 527 14.23 -26.10 -14.83
N LEU A 528 14.75 -26.71 -13.77
CA LEU A 528 13.95 -27.13 -12.62
C LEU A 528 13.30 -25.94 -11.87
N PRO A 529 14.05 -24.91 -11.42
CA PRO A 529 13.42 -23.75 -10.79
C PRO A 529 12.54 -22.95 -11.76
N ALA A 530 12.88 -22.89 -13.05
CA ALA A 530 12.04 -22.22 -14.05
C ALA A 530 10.69 -22.92 -14.25
N THR A 531 10.68 -24.25 -14.33
CA THR A 531 9.45 -25.06 -14.43
C THR A 531 8.65 -25.02 -13.13
N ALA A 532 9.31 -25.03 -11.97
CA ALA A 532 8.66 -24.83 -10.68
C ALA A 532 8.00 -23.44 -10.59
N ALA A 533 8.67 -22.38 -11.07
CA ALA A 533 8.11 -21.03 -11.13
C ALA A 533 6.84 -20.98 -11.99
N ALA A 534 6.87 -21.59 -13.18
CA ALA A 534 5.68 -21.73 -14.03
C ALA A 534 4.57 -22.55 -13.35
N GLY A 535 4.95 -23.58 -12.59
CA GLY A 535 4.05 -24.40 -11.78
C GLY A 535 3.31 -23.58 -10.71
N VAL A 536 4.00 -22.68 -10.00
CA VAL A 536 3.38 -21.77 -9.02
C VAL A 536 2.32 -20.88 -9.69
N VAL A 537 2.67 -20.28 -10.84
CA VAL A 537 1.75 -19.42 -11.61
C VAL A 537 0.50 -20.21 -12.04
N ALA A 538 0.69 -21.41 -12.61
CA ALA A 538 -0.40 -22.27 -13.03
C ALA A 538 -1.27 -22.74 -11.85
N ALA A 539 -0.66 -23.08 -10.71
CA ALA A 539 -1.36 -23.50 -9.50
C ALA A 539 -2.26 -22.39 -8.95
N VAL A 540 -1.76 -21.16 -8.83
CA VAL A 540 -2.55 -20.02 -8.34
C VAL A 540 -3.69 -19.68 -9.30
N LEU A 541 -3.45 -19.69 -10.61
CA LEU A 541 -4.47 -19.40 -11.59
C LEU A 541 -5.58 -20.48 -11.62
N THR A 542 -5.20 -21.75 -11.59
CA THR A 542 -6.16 -22.87 -11.59
C THR A 542 -6.95 -22.93 -10.28
N TYR A 543 -6.30 -22.68 -9.14
CA TYR A 543 -6.95 -22.62 -7.84
C TYR A 543 -7.94 -21.44 -7.78
N GLY A 544 -7.54 -20.25 -8.22
CA GLY A 544 -8.38 -19.06 -8.28
C GLY A 544 -9.60 -19.22 -9.20
N THR A 545 -9.40 -19.78 -10.39
CA THR A 545 -10.50 -20.03 -11.35
C THR A 545 -11.50 -21.05 -10.81
N ARG A 546 -11.04 -22.14 -10.21
CA ARG A 546 -11.90 -23.16 -9.58
C ARG A 546 -12.69 -22.58 -8.39
N ARG A 547 -12.05 -21.76 -7.56
CA ARG A 547 -12.71 -21.14 -6.41
C ARG A 547 -13.76 -20.11 -6.84
N LEU A 548 -13.46 -19.29 -7.84
CA LEU A 548 -14.44 -18.36 -8.42
C LEU A 548 -15.63 -19.07 -9.06
N ALA A 549 -15.41 -20.23 -9.71
CA ALA A 549 -16.48 -21.03 -10.29
C ALA A 549 -17.44 -21.63 -9.25
N ARG A 550 -16.98 -21.80 -8.01
CA ARG A 550 -17.78 -22.30 -6.88
C ARG A 550 -18.44 -21.18 -6.07
N TRP A 551 -18.17 -19.91 -6.39
CA TRP A 551 -18.73 -18.79 -5.66
C TRP A 551 -20.24 -18.68 -5.93
N THR A 552 -21.04 -18.66 -4.87
CA THR A 552 -22.49 -18.46 -4.92
C THR A 552 -22.86 -17.17 -4.18
N PRO A 553 -23.88 -16.43 -4.65
CA PRO A 553 -24.28 -15.16 -4.03
C PRO A 553 -24.92 -15.27 -2.64
N ILE A 554 -25.20 -16.49 -2.15
CA ILE A 554 -26.19 -16.75 -1.09
C ILE A 554 -25.52 -16.95 0.29
N GLU A 555 -24.20 -17.09 0.36
CA GLU A 555 -23.47 -17.18 1.64
C GLU A 555 -22.84 -15.83 2.01
N GLY A 556 -23.66 -14.91 2.52
CA GLY A 556 -23.24 -13.64 3.14
C GLY A 556 -23.47 -13.64 4.64
#